data_AF-A0A2P7QLH5-F1
#
_entry.id   AF-A0A2P7QLH5-F1
#
_cell.length_a   1.000
_cell.length_b   1.000
_cell.length_c   1.000
_cell.angle_alpha   90.00
_cell.angle_beta   90.00
_cell.angle_gamma   90.00
#
_symmetry.space_group_name_H-M   'P 1'
#
loop_
_entity.id
_entity.type
_entity.pdbx_description
1 polymer ?
#
loop_
_entity_poly.entity_id
_entity_poly.type
_entity_poly.pdbx_seq_one_letter_code
_entity_poly.pdbx_strand_id
1 'polypeptide(L)'
;MNDAPPDRHRLHLGIAEAGKLLALKGRHKEALQRYREALKLAHSAGAPQLFGRHYLQCVLESLEHLGDHAGLRDLAGQAAAAAETAGESPFHRRDRAALLERVGVAELKSGDSAAALRTFAQVVELAGPEGQPLSAQLLEWMKRGFDVGTTRLAEAQRSHAYWTVRQETVDPVRAIDMPVPSSVSNPVPNKEIFHGG
;
A
#
# COMPACT_ATOMS: atom_id res chain seq x y z
N MET A 1 15.59 -30.82 -18.01
CA MET A 1 15.46 -29.44 -18.54
C MET A 1 16.04 -28.52 -17.50
N ASN A 2 17.18 -27.90 -17.81
CA ASN A 2 17.82 -26.91 -16.93
C ASN A 2 17.09 -25.58 -17.10
N ASP A 3 16.09 -25.32 -16.26
CA ASP A 3 15.57 -23.96 -16.14
C ASP A 3 16.61 -23.15 -15.39
N ALA A 4 17.31 -22.28 -16.11
CA ALA A 4 18.14 -21.26 -15.49
C ALA A 4 17.28 -20.49 -14.46
N PRO A 5 17.82 -20.15 -13.27
CA PRO A 5 17.05 -19.42 -12.27
C PRO A 5 16.47 -18.15 -12.92
N PRO A 6 15.19 -17.84 -12.70
CA PRO A 6 14.56 -16.70 -13.33
C PRO A 6 15.36 -15.44 -13.00
N ASP A 7 15.53 -14.58 -14.01
CA ASP A 7 16.09 -13.24 -13.83
C ASP A 7 15.49 -12.59 -12.58
N ARG A 8 16.32 -12.00 -11.73
CA ARG A 8 15.92 -11.46 -10.42
C ARG A 8 14.78 -10.45 -10.56
N HIS A 9 14.74 -9.71 -11.68
CA HIS A 9 13.63 -8.83 -12.00
C HIS A 9 12.31 -9.58 -12.26
N ARG A 10 12.38 -10.63 -13.07
CA ARG A 10 11.23 -11.52 -13.33
C ARG A 10 10.75 -12.20 -12.04
N LEU A 11 11.66 -12.58 -11.15
CA LEU A 11 11.33 -13.27 -9.91
C LEU A 11 10.50 -12.40 -8.96
N HIS A 12 10.96 -11.18 -8.63
CA HIS A 12 10.20 -10.33 -7.71
C HIS A 12 8.82 -9.94 -8.28
N LEU A 13 8.72 -9.76 -9.60
CA LEU A 13 7.46 -9.50 -10.29
C LEU A 13 6.49 -10.68 -10.14
N GLY A 14 6.95 -11.89 -10.46
CA GLY A 14 6.09 -13.06 -10.41
C GLY A 14 5.64 -13.41 -9.00
N ILE A 15 6.49 -13.18 -8.00
CA ILE A 15 6.13 -13.36 -6.58
C ILE A 15 5.06 -12.35 -6.16
N ALA A 16 5.23 -11.07 -6.52
CA ALA A 16 4.21 -10.07 -6.23
C ALA A 16 2.88 -10.41 -6.91
N GLU A 17 2.92 -10.88 -8.15
CA GLU A 17 1.73 -11.27 -8.88
C GLU A 17 1.00 -12.47 -8.25
N ALA A 18 1.76 -13.46 -7.75
CA ALA A 18 1.19 -14.55 -6.95
C ALA A 18 0.54 -14.03 -5.66
N GLY A 19 1.14 -13.03 -5.02
CA GLY A 19 0.54 -12.32 -3.88
C GLY A 19 -0.81 -11.69 -4.22
N LYS A 20 -0.93 -11.05 -5.40
CA LYS A 20 -2.19 -10.46 -5.87
C LYS A 20 -3.28 -11.51 -6.08
N LEU A 21 -2.95 -12.65 -6.68
CA LEU A 21 -3.89 -13.77 -6.83
C LEU A 21 -4.38 -14.30 -5.48
N LEU A 22 -3.53 -14.33 -4.46
CA LEU A 22 -3.92 -14.71 -3.11
C LEU A 22 -4.84 -13.65 -2.47
N ALA A 23 -4.52 -12.37 -2.63
CA ALA A 23 -5.34 -11.27 -2.13
C ALA A 23 -6.74 -11.26 -2.75
N LEU A 24 -6.87 -11.49 -4.07
CA LEU A 24 -8.17 -11.63 -4.74
C LEU A 24 -9.02 -12.80 -4.22
N LYS A 25 -8.38 -13.81 -3.60
CA LYS A 25 -9.04 -14.95 -2.95
C LYS A 25 -9.30 -14.71 -1.45
N GLY A 26 -9.06 -13.50 -0.95
CA GLY A 26 -9.16 -13.15 0.48
C GLY A 26 -8.04 -13.70 1.35
N ARG A 27 -7.00 -14.33 0.76
CA ARG A 27 -5.87 -14.94 1.48
C ARG A 27 -4.79 -13.90 1.81
N HIS A 28 -5.18 -12.83 2.50
CA HIS A 28 -4.33 -11.66 2.74
C HIS A 28 -3.09 -11.96 3.60
N LYS A 29 -3.15 -12.92 4.52
CA LYS A 29 -1.99 -13.34 5.31
C LYS A 29 -0.87 -13.89 4.44
N GLU A 30 -1.22 -14.69 3.43
CA GLU A 30 -0.27 -15.30 2.51
C GLU A 30 0.17 -14.30 1.45
N ALA A 31 -0.76 -13.47 0.94
CA ALA A 31 -0.43 -12.36 0.06
C ALA A 31 0.62 -11.43 0.66
N LEU A 32 0.46 -11.07 1.94
CA LEU A 32 1.40 -10.24 2.69
C LEU A 32 2.82 -10.84 2.75
N GLN A 33 2.93 -12.16 2.90
CA GLN A 33 4.23 -12.85 2.86
C GLN A 33 4.88 -12.70 1.49
N ARG A 34 4.12 -12.93 0.42
CA ARG A 34 4.59 -12.77 -0.97
C ARG A 34 5.05 -11.35 -1.26
N TYR A 35 4.28 -10.33 -0.87
CA TYR A 35 4.66 -8.94 -1.13
C TYR A 35 5.93 -8.52 -0.37
N ARG A 36 6.09 -8.96 0.88
CA ARG A 36 7.32 -8.69 1.65
C ARG A 36 8.55 -9.34 1.02
N GLU A 37 8.40 -10.54 0.47
CA GLU A 37 9.48 -11.21 -0.26
C GLU A 37 9.79 -10.50 -1.58
N ALA A 38 8.78 -10.14 -2.38
CA ALA A 38 8.96 -9.36 -3.59
C ALA A 38 9.68 -8.03 -3.32
N LEU A 39 9.34 -7.34 -2.23
CA LEU A 39 9.97 -6.08 -1.86
C LEU A 39 11.46 -6.26 -1.49
N LYS A 40 11.80 -7.30 -0.73
CA LYS A 40 13.20 -7.66 -0.43
C LYS A 40 13.98 -7.97 -1.70
N LEU A 41 13.40 -8.77 -2.60
CA LEU A 41 14.04 -9.15 -3.85
C LEU A 41 14.24 -7.96 -4.78
N ALA A 42 13.23 -7.10 -4.94
CA ALA A 42 13.32 -5.89 -5.75
C ALA A 42 14.41 -4.95 -5.25
N HIS A 43 14.51 -4.75 -3.92
CA HIS A 43 15.60 -3.99 -3.32
C HIS A 43 16.96 -4.64 -3.62
N SER A 44 17.11 -5.94 -3.37
CA SER A 44 18.37 -6.66 -3.63
C SER A 44 18.81 -6.69 -5.10
N ALA A 45 17.85 -6.52 -6.02
CA ALA A 45 18.07 -6.47 -7.45
C ALA A 45 18.36 -5.05 -7.96
N GLY A 46 18.37 -4.02 -7.10
CA GLY A 46 18.50 -2.63 -7.53
C GLY A 46 17.36 -2.21 -8.46
N ALA A 47 16.17 -2.78 -8.29
CA ALA A 47 15.05 -2.54 -9.18
C ALA A 47 14.57 -1.06 -9.07
N PRO A 48 14.02 -0.49 -10.16
CA PRO A 48 13.43 0.85 -10.13
C PRO A 48 12.46 1.04 -8.96
N GLN A 49 12.53 2.21 -8.30
CA GLN A 49 11.73 2.50 -7.10
C GLN A 49 10.22 2.34 -7.29
N LEU A 50 9.72 2.48 -8.53
CA LEU A 50 8.31 2.24 -8.86
C LEU A 50 7.82 0.86 -8.39
N PHE A 51 8.67 -0.18 -8.48
CA PHE A 51 8.31 -1.52 -7.99
C PHE A 51 8.15 -1.55 -6.47
N GLY A 52 9.08 -0.93 -5.74
CA GLY A 52 9.00 -0.82 -4.28
C GLY A 52 7.73 -0.10 -3.81
N ARG A 53 7.38 1.01 -4.48
CA ARG A 53 6.15 1.76 -4.20
C ARG A 53 4.89 0.93 -4.43
N HIS A 54 4.82 0.22 -5.56
CA HIS A 54 3.70 -0.66 -5.89
C HIS A 54 3.54 -1.80 -4.87
N TYR A 55 4.63 -2.49 -4.51
CA TYR A 55 4.57 -3.57 -3.51
C TYR A 55 4.23 -3.06 -2.12
N LEU A 56 4.68 -1.86 -1.75
CA LEU A 56 4.27 -1.22 -0.50
C LEU A 56 2.75 -1.01 -0.46
N GLN A 57 2.13 -0.51 -1.53
CA GLN A 57 0.66 -0.38 -1.58
C GLN A 57 -0.04 -1.73 -1.41
N CYS A 58 0.46 -2.79 -2.04
CA CYS A 58 -0.08 -4.15 -1.88
C CYS A 58 0.05 -4.68 -0.43
N VAL A 59 1.16 -4.35 0.25
CA VAL A 59 1.36 -4.65 1.68
C VAL A 59 0.34 -3.90 2.54
N LEU A 60 0.21 -2.58 2.35
CA LEU A 60 -0.71 -1.75 3.11
C LEU A 60 -2.17 -2.19 2.93
N GLU A 61 -2.54 -2.59 1.72
CA GLU A 61 -3.84 -3.18 1.42
C GLU A 61 -4.10 -4.47 2.20
N SER A 62 -3.13 -5.39 2.21
CA SER A 62 -3.30 -6.65 2.94
C SER A 62 -3.34 -6.46 4.45
N LEU A 63 -2.59 -5.50 4.99
CA LEU A 63 -2.69 -5.13 6.41
C LEU A 63 -4.09 -4.60 6.74
N GLU A 64 -4.67 -3.77 5.88
CA GLU A 64 -6.01 -3.23 6.09
C GLU A 64 -7.08 -4.32 6.12
N HIS A 65 -7.02 -5.26 5.18
CA HIS A 65 -7.95 -6.38 5.11
C HIS A 65 -7.81 -7.37 6.28
N LEU A 66 -6.61 -7.47 6.88
CA LEU A 66 -6.38 -8.25 8.08
C LEU A 66 -6.82 -7.54 9.37
N GLY A 67 -7.25 -6.27 9.28
CA GLY A 67 -7.60 -5.45 10.45
C GLY A 67 -6.38 -4.92 11.22
N ASP A 68 -5.16 -5.05 10.69
CA ASP A 68 -3.94 -4.51 11.31
C ASP A 68 -3.80 -3.02 10.99
N HIS A 69 -4.72 -2.22 11.53
CA HIS A 69 -4.78 -0.78 11.30
C HIS A 69 -3.60 -0.04 11.94
N ALA A 70 -3.11 -0.53 13.09
CA ALA A 70 -1.94 0.02 13.76
C ALA A 70 -0.67 -0.18 12.91
N GLY A 71 -0.41 -1.42 12.46
CA GLY A 71 0.74 -1.72 11.61
C GLY A 71 0.68 -1.01 10.25
N LEU A 72 -0.51 -0.89 9.67
CA LEU A 72 -0.73 -0.11 8.45
C LEU A 72 -0.39 1.38 8.69
N ARG A 73 -0.94 1.98 9.75
CA ARG A 73 -0.74 3.40 10.07
C ARG A 73 0.74 3.71 10.24
N ASP A 74 1.45 2.88 11.00
CA ASP A 74 2.86 3.07 11.29
C ASP A 74 3.71 2.94 10.02
N LEU A 75 3.49 1.90 9.22
CA LEU A 75 4.24 1.67 7.99
C LEU A 75 3.98 2.76 6.94
N ALA A 76 2.70 3.13 6.74
CA ALA A 76 2.32 4.17 5.79
C ALA A 76 2.83 5.56 6.21
N GLY A 77 2.75 5.89 7.51
CA GLY A 77 3.24 7.16 8.04
C GLY A 77 4.77 7.29 7.89
N GLN A 78 5.51 6.22 8.15
CA GLN A 78 6.97 6.21 7.95
C GLN A 78 7.34 6.35 6.47
N ALA A 79 6.65 5.66 5.58
CA ALA A 79 6.84 5.81 4.14
C ALA A 79 6.51 7.24 3.66
N ALA A 80 5.44 7.85 4.19
CA ALA A 80 5.07 9.23 3.87
C ALA A 80 6.13 10.23 4.33
N ALA A 81 6.72 10.03 5.52
CA ALA A 81 7.82 10.85 6.03
C ALA A 81 9.08 10.70 5.18
N ALA A 82 9.39 9.49 4.70
CA ALA A 82 10.51 9.31 3.77
C ALA A 82 10.24 9.98 2.41
N ALA A 83 9.01 9.88 1.88
CA ALA A 83 8.62 10.49 0.62
C ALA A 83 8.71 12.04 0.65
N GLU A 84 8.47 12.67 1.81
CA GLU A 84 8.67 14.12 2.00
C GLU A 84 10.10 14.56 1.69
N THR A 85 11.10 13.76 2.08
CA THR A 85 12.51 14.07 1.84
C THR A 85 12.96 13.82 0.39
N ALA A 86 12.16 13.10 -0.41
CA ALA A 86 12.52 12.70 -1.77
C ALA A 86 12.27 13.81 -2.83
N GLY A 87 11.52 14.87 -2.48
CA GLY A 87 11.39 16.07 -3.28
C GLY A 87 9.97 16.64 -3.37
N GLU A 88 9.85 17.78 -4.06
CA GLU A 88 8.64 18.62 -4.05
C GLU A 88 7.88 18.67 -5.39
N SER A 89 8.13 17.69 -6.28
CA SER A 89 7.42 17.64 -7.56
C SER A 89 5.93 17.31 -7.36
N PRO A 90 5.04 17.66 -8.30
CA PRO A 90 3.64 17.25 -8.23
C PRO A 90 3.44 15.72 -8.12
N PHE A 91 4.41 14.95 -8.60
CA PHE A 91 4.41 13.50 -8.45
C PHE A 91 4.77 13.09 -7.02
N HIS A 92 5.83 13.65 -6.43
CA HIS A 92 6.23 13.36 -5.05
C HIS A 92 5.16 13.76 -4.03
N ARG A 93 4.52 14.93 -4.22
CA ARG A 93 3.38 15.34 -3.39
C ARG A 93 2.21 14.35 -3.47
N ARG A 94 1.85 13.89 -4.67
CA ARG A 94 0.78 12.89 -4.85
C ARG A 94 1.12 11.53 -4.25
N ASP A 95 2.37 11.10 -4.37
CA ASP A 95 2.85 9.84 -3.79
C ASP A 95 2.77 9.86 -2.25
N ARG A 96 3.27 10.94 -1.63
CA ARG A 96 3.13 11.16 -0.18
C ARG A 96 1.66 11.26 0.23
N ALA A 97 0.84 11.97 -0.54
CA ALA A 97 -0.59 12.11 -0.27
C ALA A 97 -1.31 10.75 -0.28
N ALA A 98 -0.96 9.85 -1.21
CA ALA A 98 -1.53 8.51 -1.26
C ALA A 98 -1.18 7.69 -0.01
N LEU A 99 0.05 7.80 0.49
CA LEU A 99 0.45 7.15 1.75
C LEU A 99 -0.29 7.73 2.96
N LEU A 100 -0.46 9.05 3.03
CA LEU A 100 -1.24 9.70 4.08
C LEU A 100 -2.74 9.35 4.00
N GLU A 101 -3.30 9.14 2.81
CA GLU A 101 -4.68 8.63 2.68
C GLU A 101 -4.84 7.26 3.33
N ARG A 102 -3.83 6.37 3.19
CA ARG A 102 -3.81 5.07 3.90
C ARG A 102 -3.81 5.27 5.43
N VAL A 103 -3.02 6.23 5.94
CA VAL A 103 -2.99 6.60 7.37
C VAL A 103 -4.37 7.05 7.84
N GLY A 104 -4.99 8.01 7.16
CA GLY A 104 -6.29 8.57 7.56
C GLY A 104 -7.42 7.54 7.54
N VAL A 105 -7.40 6.62 6.56
CA VAL A 105 -8.35 5.50 6.52
C VAL A 105 -8.15 4.54 7.70
N ALA A 106 -6.90 4.22 8.06
CA ALA A 106 -6.62 3.36 9.21
C ALA A 106 -7.02 4.01 10.54
N GLU A 107 -6.85 5.32 10.66
CA GLU A 107 -7.32 6.12 11.81
C GLU A 107 -8.85 6.07 11.93
N LEU A 108 -9.59 6.27 10.83
CA LEU A 108 -11.04 6.12 10.80
C LEU A 108 -11.48 4.73 11.24
N LYS A 109 -10.87 3.67 10.67
CA LYS A 109 -11.22 2.28 11.00
C LYS A 109 -10.88 1.90 12.44
N SER A 110 -9.94 2.61 13.06
CA SER A 110 -9.58 2.47 14.47
C SER A 110 -10.43 3.33 15.41
N GLY A 111 -11.34 4.15 14.88
CA GLY A 111 -12.21 5.04 15.65
C GLY A 111 -11.58 6.39 16.03
N ASP A 112 -10.37 6.72 15.55
CA ASP A 112 -9.73 8.01 15.80
C ASP A 112 -10.13 9.05 14.73
N SER A 113 -11.39 9.45 14.78
CA SER A 113 -11.95 10.44 13.85
C SER A 113 -11.24 11.79 13.91
N ALA A 114 -10.68 12.17 15.07
CA ALA A 114 -9.98 13.44 15.21
C ALA A 114 -8.64 13.42 14.48
N ALA A 115 -7.87 12.32 14.57
CA ALA A 115 -6.65 12.14 13.80
C ALA A 115 -6.95 12.06 12.30
N ALA A 116 -7.92 11.23 11.91
CA ALA A 116 -8.31 11.09 10.52
C ALA A 116 -8.69 12.43 9.87
N LEU A 117 -9.44 13.29 10.58
CA LEU A 117 -9.81 14.62 10.09
C LEU A 117 -8.58 15.47 9.74
N ARG A 118 -7.57 15.47 10.63
CA ARG A 118 -6.32 16.21 10.41
C ARG A 118 -5.52 15.62 9.24
N THR A 119 -5.43 14.29 9.19
CA THR A 119 -4.71 13.58 8.12
C THR A 119 -5.35 13.86 6.76
N PHE A 120 -6.67 13.77 6.61
CA PHE A 120 -7.33 14.08 5.33
C PHE A 120 -7.22 15.56 4.95
N ALA A 121 -7.24 16.48 5.92
CA ALA A 121 -6.96 17.89 5.64
C ALA A 121 -5.56 18.08 5.05
N GLN A 122 -4.56 17.41 5.61
CA GLN A 122 -3.19 17.44 5.09
C GLN A 122 -3.09 16.81 3.68
N VAL A 123 -3.80 15.69 3.44
CA VAL A 123 -3.84 15.04 2.12
C VAL A 123 -4.38 16.01 1.06
N VAL A 124 -5.48 16.69 1.35
CA VAL A 124 -6.13 17.65 0.43
C VAL A 124 -5.26 18.89 0.24
N GLU A 125 -4.57 19.38 1.27
CA GLU A 125 -3.60 20.47 1.13
C GLU A 125 -2.44 20.10 0.19
N LEU A 126 -1.94 18.86 0.30
CA LEU A 126 -0.76 18.40 -0.43
C LEU A 126 -1.03 18.12 -1.91
N ALA A 127 -2.18 17.52 -2.23
CA ALA A 127 -2.50 17.02 -3.57
C ALA A 127 -3.72 17.69 -4.22
N GLY A 128 -4.46 18.52 -3.48
CA GLY A 128 -5.74 19.07 -3.91
C GLY A 128 -6.86 18.02 -3.92
N PRO A 129 -8.13 18.46 -4.00
CA PRO A 129 -9.28 17.55 -4.00
C PRO A 129 -9.34 16.66 -5.25
N GLU A 130 -8.87 17.14 -6.40
CA GLU A 130 -8.79 16.34 -7.63
C GLU A 130 -7.65 15.30 -7.59
N GLY A 131 -6.58 15.59 -6.85
CA GLY A 131 -5.45 14.67 -6.71
C GLY A 131 -5.71 13.53 -5.73
N GLN A 132 -6.61 13.73 -4.76
CA GLN A 132 -7.03 12.72 -3.79
C GLN A 132 -8.53 12.83 -3.47
N PRO A 133 -9.40 12.37 -4.39
CA PRO A 133 -10.84 12.58 -4.30
C PRO A 133 -11.52 11.80 -3.16
N LEU A 134 -11.01 10.63 -2.79
CA LEU A 134 -11.52 9.89 -1.63
C LEU A 134 -11.30 10.70 -0.34
N SER A 135 -10.05 11.11 -0.08
CA SER A 135 -9.73 11.95 1.09
C SER A 135 -10.53 13.24 1.13
N ALA A 136 -10.75 13.89 -0.02
CA ALA A 136 -11.57 15.10 -0.11
C ALA A 136 -13.03 14.83 0.29
N GLN A 137 -13.63 13.75 -0.21
CA GLN A 137 -15.00 13.35 0.13
C GLN A 137 -15.14 13.01 1.62
N LEU A 138 -14.19 12.22 2.17
CA LEU A 138 -14.20 11.84 3.58
C LEU A 138 -14.05 13.08 4.49
N LEU A 139 -13.13 13.99 4.14
CA LEU A 139 -12.94 15.24 4.87
C LEU A 139 -14.22 16.10 4.88
N GLU A 140 -14.89 16.22 3.74
CA GLU A 140 -16.15 16.98 3.65
C GLU A 140 -17.23 16.36 4.56
N TRP A 141 -17.39 15.04 4.50
CA TRP A 141 -18.37 14.35 5.33
C TRP A 141 -18.13 14.58 6.82
N MET A 142 -16.88 14.41 7.25
CA MET A 142 -16.50 14.60 8.65
C MET A 142 -16.68 16.05 9.11
N LYS A 143 -16.32 17.05 8.28
CA LYS A 143 -16.55 18.47 8.60
C LYS A 143 -18.03 18.82 8.76
N ARG A 144 -18.91 18.10 8.06
CA ARG A 144 -20.37 18.26 8.13
C ARG A 144 -21.01 17.45 9.26
N GLY A 145 -20.21 16.75 10.07
CA GLY A 145 -20.68 15.95 11.20
C GLY A 145 -21.36 14.64 10.78
N PHE A 146 -21.15 14.18 9.54
CA PHE A 146 -21.65 12.86 9.14
C PHE A 146 -20.78 11.76 9.74
N ASP A 147 -21.45 10.74 10.27
CA ASP A 147 -20.77 9.50 10.63
C ASP A 147 -20.26 8.77 9.38
N VAL A 148 -19.02 8.31 9.43
CA VAL A 148 -18.35 7.56 8.38
C VAL A 148 -18.24 6.11 8.82
N GLY A 149 -19.40 5.45 8.91
CA GLY A 149 -19.48 4.03 9.23
C GLY A 149 -18.77 3.14 8.20
N THR A 150 -18.48 1.91 8.61
CA THR A 150 -17.70 0.92 7.83
C THR A 150 -18.26 0.67 6.43
N THR A 151 -19.59 0.54 6.29
CA THR A 151 -20.26 0.34 5.00
C THR A 151 -20.05 1.53 4.06
N ARG A 152 -20.27 2.75 4.56
CA ARG A 152 -20.13 3.98 3.77
C ARG A 152 -18.67 4.20 3.36
N LEU A 153 -17.72 3.94 4.27
CA LEU A 153 -16.29 4.00 3.94
C LEU A 153 -15.94 2.99 2.83
N ALA A 154 -16.42 1.75 2.92
CA ALA A 154 -16.14 0.72 1.92
C ALA A 154 -16.73 1.06 0.54
N GLU A 155 -17.92 1.67 0.49
CA GLU A 155 -18.52 2.15 -0.75
C GLU A 155 -17.71 3.29 -1.38
N ALA A 156 -17.26 4.25 -0.57
CA ALA A 156 -16.39 5.34 -1.04
C ALA A 156 -15.05 4.80 -1.56
N GLN A 157 -14.39 3.92 -0.80
CA GLN A 157 -13.16 3.24 -1.23
C GLN A 157 -13.31 2.55 -2.58
N ARG A 158 -14.42 1.83 -2.79
CA ARG A 158 -14.72 1.16 -4.07
C ARG A 158 -14.90 2.17 -5.20
N SER A 159 -15.66 3.24 -4.96
CA SER A 159 -16.01 4.25 -5.97
C SER A 159 -14.79 5.04 -6.45
N HIS A 160 -13.78 5.18 -5.59
CA HIS A 160 -12.53 5.89 -5.87
C HIS A 160 -11.35 4.97 -6.23
N ALA A 161 -11.60 3.69 -6.53
CA ALA A 161 -10.57 2.72 -6.90
C ALA A 161 -9.40 2.64 -5.89
N TYR A 162 -9.71 2.75 -4.60
CA TYR A 162 -8.76 2.79 -3.48
C TYR A 162 -7.83 1.56 -3.40
N TRP A 163 -8.33 0.39 -3.83
CA TRP A 163 -7.60 -0.86 -3.80
C TRP A 163 -6.70 -0.99 -5.03
N THR A 164 -5.43 -1.33 -4.81
CA THR A 164 -4.43 -1.52 -5.86
C THR A 164 -4.59 -2.89 -6.51
N VAL A 165 -4.96 -3.92 -5.75
CA VAL A 165 -5.19 -5.26 -6.29
C VAL A 165 -6.63 -5.40 -6.75
N ARG A 166 -6.84 -5.54 -8.06
CA ARG A 166 -8.17 -5.66 -8.67
C ARG A 166 -8.14 -6.70 -9.78
N GLN A 167 -9.28 -7.32 -10.10
CA GLN A 167 -9.32 -8.43 -11.05
C GLN A 167 -8.74 -8.05 -12.42
N GLU A 168 -8.94 -6.81 -12.84
CA GLU A 168 -8.45 -6.27 -14.12
C GLU A 168 -6.96 -5.87 -14.12
N THR A 169 -6.32 -5.80 -12.95
CA THR A 169 -4.90 -5.41 -12.82
C THR A 169 -3.97 -6.59 -12.54
N VAL A 170 -4.51 -7.79 -12.41
CA VAL A 170 -3.76 -9.02 -12.10
C VAL A 170 -3.57 -9.85 -13.35
N ASP A 171 -2.34 -10.31 -13.57
CA ASP A 171 -1.94 -11.18 -14.68
C ASP A 171 -1.54 -12.57 -14.13
N PRO A 172 -2.45 -13.57 -14.18
CA PRO A 172 -2.16 -14.90 -13.66
C PRO A 172 -0.99 -15.59 -14.34
N VAL A 173 -0.66 -15.23 -15.59
CA VAL A 173 0.41 -15.87 -16.38
C VAL A 173 1.80 -15.49 -15.85
N ARG A 174 1.92 -14.32 -15.20
CA ARG A 174 3.18 -13.85 -14.63
C ARG A 174 3.47 -14.42 -13.24
N ALA A 175 2.47 -15.00 -12.58
CA ALA A 175 2.61 -15.48 -11.21
C ALA A 175 3.65 -16.61 -11.11
N ILE A 176 4.58 -16.47 -10.17
CA ILE A 176 5.55 -17.50 -9.81
C ILE A 176 5.15 -18.02 -8.43
N ASP A 177 4.77 -19.29 -8.38
CA ASP A 177 4.49 -19.96 -7.12
C ASP A 177 5.77 -20.60 -6.60
N MET A 178 6.39 -19.92 -5.65
CA MET A 178 7.56 -20.40 -4.93
C MET A 178 7.14 -20.81 -3.50
N PRO A 179 7.72 -21.87 -2.94
CA PRO A 179 7.49 -22.20 -1.54
C PRO A 179 8.04 -21.06 -0.67
N VAL A 180 7.20 -20.42 0.14
CA VAL A 180 7.66 -19.45 1.13
C VAL A 180 8.31 -20.26 2.26
N PRO A 181 9.63 -20.14 2.53
CA PRO A 181 10.24 -20.83 3.65
C PRO A 181 9.61 -20.34 4.96
N SER A 182 9.18 -21.27 5.79
CA SER A 182 8.32 -21.09 6.98
C SER A 182 8.91 -20.27 8.13
N SER A 183 10.00 -19.55 7.92
CA SER A 183 10.80 -18.95 8.99
C SER A 183 11.18 -17.50 8.69
N VAL A 184 10.24 -16.56 8.76
CA VAL A 184 10.61 -15.15 8.99
C VAL A 184 9.53 -14.43 9.79
N SER A 185 9.65 -14.43 11.13
CA SER A 185 8.91 -13.55 12.03
C SER A 185 9.61 -12.19 12.23
N ASN A 186 10.56 -11.81 11.37
CA ASN A 186 11.31 -10.57 11.55
C ASN A 186 10.67 -9.41 10.75
N PRO A 187 10.42 -8.25 11.40
CA PRO A 187 10.04 -7.04 10.69
C PRO A 187 11.13 -6.69 9.68
N VAL A 188 10.73 -6.23 8.50
CA VAL A 188 11.66 -5.73 7.48
C VAL A 188 12.37 -4.50 8.07
N PRO A 189 13.72 -4.43 8.09
CA PRO A 189 14.41 -3.28 8.65
C PRO A 189 14.07 -2.00 7.85
N ASN A 190 13.79 -0.94 8.61
CA ASN A 190 12.93 0.18 8.24
C ASN A 190 13.60 1.31 7.44
N LYS A 191 14.93 1.28 7.27
CA LYS A 191 15.69 2.41 6.71
C LYS A 191 16.18 2.22 5.27
N GLU A 192 16.27 0.99 4.79
CA GLU A 192 16.94 0.69 3.51
C GLU A 192 16.01 0.69 2.30
N ILE A 193 14.69 0.67 2.51
CA ILE A 193 13.71 0.69 1.41
C ILE A 193 13.64 2.09 0.75
N PHE A 194 13.94 3.15 1.52
CA PHE A 194 13.64 4.53 1.12
C PHE A 194 14.88 5.43 0.91
N HIS A 195 16.10 4.94 1.16
CA HIS A 195 17.33 5.74 1.08
C HIS A 195 18.35 5.07 0.15
N GLY A 196 18.08 5.10 -1.16
CA GLY A 196 19.01 4.62 -2.18
C GLY A 196 19.00 5.52 -3.41
N GLY A 197 19.91 6.50 -3.42
CA GLY A 197 20.25 7.34 -4.57
C GLY A 197 19.48 8.65 -4.67
#